data_AF-A0A955PYW8-F1
#
_entry.id   AF-A0A955PYW8-F1
#
_cell.length_a   1.000
_cell.length_b   1.000
_cell.length_c   1.000
_cell.angle_alpha   90.00
_cell.angle_beta   90.00
_cell.angle_gamma   90.00
#
_symmetry.space_group_name_H-M   'P 1'
#
loop_
_entity.id
_entity.type
_entity.pdbx_description
1 polymer ?
#
loop_
_entity_poly.entity_id
_entity_poly.type
_entity_poly.pdbx_seq_one_letter_code
_entity_poly.pdbx_strand_id
1 'polypeptide(L)' 'PGIGEAMRAESLKKVKTAMLSRGTAGIKGTTLIMNLPGSINGVQENLKMVLPLLEHMVEKMGSMATSS' A
#
# COMPACT_ATOMS: atom_id res chain seq x y z
N PRO A 1 3.48 5.24 -9.85
CA PRO A 1 2.05 4.90 -9.99
C PRO A 1 1.75 3.46 -9.56
N GLY A 2 1.06 3.29 -8.43
CA GLY A 2 0.77 2.00 -7.80
C GLY A 2 -0.04 2.16 -6.50
N ILE A 3 0.38 1.46 -5.44
CA ILE A 3 -0.36 1.38 -4.16
C ILE A 3 -0.54 2.75 -3.48
N GLY A 4 0.47 3.63 -3.56
CA GLY A 4 0.40 4.96 -2.93
C GLY A 4 -0.70 5.85 -3.53
N GLU A 5 -0.92 5.82 -4.84
CA GLU A 5 -2.05 6.52 -5.46
C GLU A 5 -3.40 5.87 -5.10
N ALA A 6 -3.49 4.54 -5.09
CA ALA A 6 -4.72 3.84 -4.71
C ALA A 6 -5.13 4.15 -3.26
N MET A 7 -4.18 4.10 -2.32
CA MET A 7 -4.37 4.48 -0.92
C MET A 7 -4.88 5.92 -0.78
N ARG A 8 -4.30 6.86 -1.54
CA ARG A 8 -4.73 8.26 -1.52
C ARG A 8 -6.12 8.44 -2.11
N ALA A 9 -6.42 7.77 -3.23
CA ALA A 9 -7.73 7.83 -3.88
C ALA A 9 -8.84 7.28 -2.98
N GLU A 10 -8.61 6.16 -2.30
CA GLU A 10 -9.57 5.61 -1.34
C GLU A 10 -9.76 6.53 -0.12
N SER A 11 -8.67 7.08 0.41
CA SER A 11 -8.73 8.00 1.55
C SER A 11 -9.45 9.31 1.19
N LEU A 12 -9.32 9.77 -0.04
CA LEU A 12 -9.99 10.97 -0.57
C LEU A 12 -11.51 10.86 -0.63
N LYS A 13 -12.06 9.64 -0.77
CA LYS A 13 -13.52 9.40 -0.70
C LYS A 13 -14.10 9.73 0.67
N LYS A 14 -13.26 9.78 1.72
CA LYS A 14 -13.67 9.97 3.11
C LYS A 14 -13.28 11.34 3.65
N VAL A 15 -12.04 11.77 3.42
CA VAL A 15 -11.51 13.02 3.94
C VAL A 15 -10.75 13.79 2.86
N LYS A 16 -11.15 15.04 2.63
CA LYS A 16 -10.54 15.89 1.61
C LYS A 16 -9.05 16.15 1.87
N THR A 17 -8.63 16.18 3.13
CA THR A 17 -7.24 16.37 3.54
C THR A 17 -6.31 15.23 3.10
N ALA A 18 -6.85 14.08 2.68
CA ALA A 18 -6.05 12.98 2.12
C ALA A 18 -5.25 13.41 0.88
N MET A 19 -5.65 14.47 0.18
CA MET A 19 -4.88 15.04 -0.94
C MET A 19 -3.45 15.45 -0.55
N LEU A 20 -3.22 15.79 0.72
CA LEU A 20 -1.92 16.21 1.23
C LEU A 20 -0.98 15.03 1.51
N SER A 21 -1.49 13.79 1.45
CA SER A 21 -0.70 12.60 1.74
C SER A 21 0.39 12.38 0.69
N ARG A 22 1.63 12.32 1.16
CA ARG A 22 2.82 11.93 0.39
C ARG A 22 3.19 10.45 0.58
N GLY A 23 2.27 9.65 1.12
CA GLY A 23 2.47 8.21 1.31
C GLY A 23 2.75 7.49 -0.02
N THR A 24 3.69 6.55 0.03
CA THR A 24 4.14 5.72 -1.10
C THR A 24 4.31 4.29 -0.62
N ALA A 25 4.47 3.36 -1.56
CA ALA A 25 4.85 1.99 -1.28
C ALA A 25 5.85 1.49 -2.34
N GLY A 26 6.68 0.53 -1.96
CA GLY A 26 7.70 -0.06 -2.81
C GLY A 26 8.15 -1.42 -2.30
N ILE A 27 8.94 -2.12 -3.10
CA ILE A 27 9.46 -3.45 -2.79
C ILE A 27 10.99 -3.37 -2.74
N LYS A 28 11.59 -4.00 -1.72
CA LYS A 28 13.03 -4.20 -1.61
C LYS A 28 13.30 -5.70 -1.44
N GLY A 29 13.85 -6.33 -2.48
CA GLY A 29 13.98 -7.80 -2.52
C GLY A 29 12.61 -8.46 -2.40
N THR A 30 12.41 -9.26 -1.35
CA THR A 30 11.14 -9.90 -1.01
C THR A 30 10.38 -9.20 0.13
N THR A 31 10.65 -7.91 0.38
CA THR A 31 9.96 -7.11 1.40
C THR A 31 9.14 -5.98 0.79
N LEU A 32 7.85 -5.92 1.14
CA LEU A 32 6.96 -4.80 0.83
C LEU A 32 7.09 -3.73 1.92
N ILE A 33 7.33 -2.49 1.52
CA ILE A 33 7.41 -1.32 2.41
C ILE A 33 6.31 -0.35 1.99
N MET A 34 5.44 0.04 2.92
CA MET A 34 4.36 0.99 2.66
C MET A 34 4.25 2.03 3.77
N ASN A 35 4.03 3.28 3.38
CA ASN A 35 3.80 4.38 4.31
C ASN A 35 2.31 4.53 4.58
N LEU A 36 1.89 4.27 5.82
CA LEU A 36 0.51 4.40 6.25
C LEU A 36 0.24 5.78 6.90
N PRO A 37 -1.02 6.23 6.96
CA PRO A 37 -1.40 7.45 7.68
C PRO A 37 -1.05 7.39 9.17
N GLY A 38 -0.81 8.53 9.82
CA GLY A 38 -0.47 8.58 11.25
C GLY A 38 -1.64 8.33 12.22
N SER A 39 -2.88 8.30 11.72
CA SER A 39 -4.08 8.02 12.52
C SER A 39 -4.47 6.54 12.47
N ILE A 40 -4.95 5.98 13.58
CA ILE A 40 -5.43 4.58 13.65
C ILE A 40 -6.51 4.28 12.59
N ASN A 41 -7.49 5.17 12.42
CA ASN A 41 -8.55 4.98 11.42
C ASN A 41 -7.98 4.91 10.00
N GLY A 42 -7.10 5.85 9.63
CA GLY A 42 -6.42 5.84 8.33
C GLY A 42 -5.58 4.57 8.09
N VAL A 43 -4.90 4.05 9.13
CA VAL A 43 -4.19 2.77 9.04
C VAL A 43 -5.16 1.63 8.73
N GLN A 44 -6.23 1.48 9.52
CA GLN A 44 -7.19 0.38 9.36
C GLN A 44 -7.84 0.38 7.97
N GLU A 45 -8.18 1.55 7.44
CA GLU A 45 -8.80 1.69 6.14
C GLU A 45 -7.86 1.31 5.00
N ASN A 46 -6.62 1.78 5.06
CA ASN A 46 -5.63 1.46 4.05
C ASN A 46 -5.20 0.00 4.12
N LEU A 47 -5.10 -0.59 5.32
CA LEU A 47 -4.85 -2.02 5.48
C LEU A 47 -5.99 -2.87 4.92
N LYS A 48 -7.26 -2.50 5.14
CA LYS A 48 -8.40 -3.23 4.54
C LYS A 48 -8.33 -3.29 3.01
N MET A 49 -7.77 -2.27 2.37
CA MET A 49 -7.56 -2.27 0.93
C MET A 49 -6.40 -3.17 0.51
N VAL A 50 -5.30 -3.17 1.26
CA VAL A 50 -4.08 -3.90 0.91
C VAL A 50 -4.12 -5.38 1.31
N LEU A 51 -4.78 -5.73 2.42
CA LEU A 51 -4.84 -7.09 2.96
C LEU A 51 -5.26 -8.15 1.91
N PRO A 52 -6.32 -7.95 1.09
CA PRO A 52 -6.71 -8.93 0.07
C PRO A 52 -5.68 -9.12 -1.05
N LEU A 53 -4.79 -8.14 -1.23
CA LEU A 53 -3.76 -8.15 -2.27
C LEU A 53 -2.44 -8.75 -1.76
N LEU A 54 -2.26 -8.88 -0.44
CA LEU A 54 -0.99 -9.32 0.14
C LEU A 54 -0.54 -10.69 -0.34
N GLU A 55 -1.44 -11.68 -0.44
CA GLU A 55 -1.08 -13.02 -0.92
C GLU A 55 -0.51 -12.97 -2.34
N HIS A 56 -1.23 -12.32 -3.26
CA HIS A 56 -0.79 -12.13 -4.64
C HIS A 56 0.53 -11.34 -4.73
N MET A 57 0.73 -10.35 -3.86
CA MET A 57 1.97 -9.59 -3.81
C MET A 57 3.14 -10.43 -3.34
N VAL A 58 2.96 -11.25 -2.30
CA VAL A 58 3.98 -12.16 -1.77
C VAL A 58 4.35 -13.22 -2.81
N GLU A 59 3.38 -13.83 -3.50
CA GLU A 59 3.63 -14.78 -4.59
C GLU A 59 4.44 -14.14 -5.74
N LYS A 60 4.05 -12.92 -6.13
CA LYS A 60 4.75 -12.18 -7.18
C LYS A 60 6.17 -11.80 -6.78
N MET A 61 6.39 -11.50 -5.50
CA MET A 61 7.72 -11.21 -4.96
C MET A 61 8.59 -12.48 -4.81
N GLY A 62 7.98 -13.62 -4.46
CA GLY A 62 8.65 -14.91 -4.38
C GLY A 62 9.11 -15.44 -5.74
N SER A 63 8.30 -15.26 -6.78
CA SER A 63 8.66 -15.65 -8.16
C SER A 63 9.72 -14.75 -8.80
N MET A 64 9.90 -13.51 -8.31
CA MET A 64 11.00 -12.64 -8.74
C MET A 64 12.37 -13.08 -8.16
N ALA A 65 12.39 -13.74 -7.00
CA ALA A 65 13.61 -14.18 -6.34
C ALA A 65 14.27 -15.41 -7.01
N THR A 66 13.53 -16.15 -7.83
CA THR A 66 14.02 -17.34 -8.55
C THR A 66 14.50 -17.06 -9.98
N SER A 67 14.53 -15.80 -10.40
CA SER A 67 14.97 -15.36 -11.73
C SER A 67 16.41 -14.81 -11.75
N SER A 68 17.29 -15.28 -10.87
CA SER A 68 18.71 -14.87 -10.79
C SER A 68 19.62 -16.07 -10.69
#